data_AF-A0A936SW27-F1
#
_entry.id   AF-A0A936SW27-F1
#
_cell.length_a   1.000
_cell.length_b   1.000
_cell.length_c   1.000
_cell.angle_alpha   90.00
_cell.angle_beta   90.00
_cell.angle_gamma   90.00
#
_symmetry.space_group_name_H-M   'P 1'
#
loop_
_entity.id
_entity.type
_entity.pdbx_description
1 polymer ?
#
loop_
_entity_poly.entity_id
_entity_poly.type
_entity_poly.pdbx_seq_one_letter_code
_entity_poly.pdbx_strand_id
1 'polypeptide(L)' 'MYRKQIVYDRETRDFAMYLDGELVGFARTYHEAEVTLDQLVFELMSGQYFREAA' A
#
# COMPACT_ATOMS: atom_id res chain seq x y z
N MET A 1 -11.36 -9.60 -0.67
CA MET A 1 -11.26 -8.46 -1.59
C MET A 1 -10.53 -7.38 -0.81
N TYR A 2 -9.31 -7.03 -1.20
CA TYR A 2 -8.47 -6.11 -0.42
C TYR A 2 -9.01 -4.68 -0.47
N ARG A 3 -9.05 -3.99 0.67
CA ARG A 3 -9.46 -2.60 0.78
C ARG A 3 -8.25 -1.67 0.74
N LYS A 4 -8.09 -0.97 -0.38
CA LYS A 4 -7.08 0.10 -0.53
C LYS A 4 -7.58 1.39 0.12
N GLN A 5 -6.75 2.02 0.94
CA GLN A 5 -7.01 3.32 1.55
C GLN A 5 -5.75 4.19 1.47
N ILE A 6 -5.91 5.45 1.05
CA ILE A 6 -4.82 6.42 0.99
C ILE A 6 -5.24 7.61 1.84
N VAL A 7 -4.43 7.93 2.85
CA VAL A 7 -4.67 9.03 3.78
C VAL A 7 -3.54 10.04 3.61
N TYR A 8 -3.90 11.29 3.32
CA TYR A 8 -2.92 12.37 3.27
C TYR A 8 -2.57 12.85 4.67
N ASP A 9 -1.30 12.74 5.05
CA ASP A 9 -0.76 13.24 6.30
C ASP A 9 -0.20 14.65 6.07
N ARG A 10 -0.74 15.64 6.81
CA ARG A 10 -0.34 17.04 6.71
C ARG A 10 0.93 17.36 7.49
N GLU A 11 1.29 16.55 8.48
CA GLU A 11 2.48 16.74 9.32
C GLU A 11 3.73 16.30 8.56
N THR A 12 3.68 15.12 7.94
CA THR A 12 4.79 14.59 7.13
C THR A 12 4.75 15.06 5.67
N ARG A 13 3.57 15.53 5.22
CA ARG A 13 3.26 15.87 3.81
C ARG A 13 3.33 14.66 2.88
N ASP A 14 3.20 13.46 3.43
CA ASP A 14 3.21 12.21 2.69
C ASP A 14 1.80 11.59 2.65
N PHE A 15 1.63 10.58 1.80
CA PHE A 15 0.41 9.80 1.64
C PHE A 15 0.60 8.43 2.28
N ALA A 16 -0.03 8.20 3.42
CA ALA A 16 -0.05 6.91 4.09
C ALA A 16 -0.96 5.94 3.33
N MET A 17 -0.42 4.79 2.99
CA MET A 17 -1.09 3.71 2.27
C MET A 17 -1.51 2.63 3.25
N TYR A 18 -2.80 2.31 3.25
CA TYR A 18 -3.37 1.24 4.06
C TYR A 18 -3.99 0.18 3.16
N LEU A 19 -3.70 -1.08 3.47
CA LEU A 19 -4.28 -2.23 2.83
C LEU A 19 -5.00 -3.08 3.88
N ASP A 20 -6.31 -3.25 3.73
CA ASP A 20 -7.17 -3.92 4.72
C ASP A 20 -7.07 -3.33 6.14
N GLY A 21 -6.72 -2.04 6.24
CA GLY A 21 -6.56 -1.33 7.50
C GLY A 21 -5.15 -1.45 8.10
N GLU A 22 -4.25 -2.21 7.49
CA GLU A 22 -2.84 -2.25 7.85
C GLU A 22 -2.04 -1.22 7.07
N LEU A 23 -1.18 -0.45 7.75
CA LEU A 23 -0.26 0.49 7.12
C LEU A 23 0.81 -0.30 6.36
N VAL A 24 0.78 -0.21 5.03
CA VAL A 24 1.74 -0.91 4.15
C VAL A 24 2.88 -0.01 3.71
N GLY A 25 2.74 1.31 3.79
CA GLY A 25 3.82 2.25 3.49
C GLY A 25 3.36 3.69 3.36
N PHE A 26 4.29 4.53 2.90
CA PHE A 26 4.06 5.96 2.63
C PHE A 26 4.57 6.30 1.23
N ALA A 27 3.88 7.19 0.54
CA ALA A 27 4.29 7.71 -0.76
C ALA A 27 4.30 9.25 -0.74
N ARG A 28 5.10 9.87 -1.61
CA ARG A 28 5.18 11.34 -1.65
C ARG A 28 4.04 11.98 -2.44
N THR A 29 3.36 11.19 -3.27
CA THR A 29 2.23 11.63 -4.09
C THR A 29 1.10 10.61 -4.06
N TYR A 30 -0.12 11.08 -4.28
CA TYR A 30 -1.30 10.20 -4.37
C TYR A 30 -1.17 9.16 -5.50
N HIS A 31 -0.60 9.57 -6.66
CA HIS A 31 -0.41 8.66 -7.78
C HIS A 31 0.59 7.54 -7.47
N GLU A 32 1.71 7.88 -6.83
CA GLU A 32 2.69 6.90 -6.37
C GLU A 32 2.05 5.93 -5.36
N ALA A 33 1.25 6.46 -4.42
CA ALA A 33 0.51 5.63 -3.47
C ALA A 33 -0.44 4.64 -4.17
N GLU A 34 -1.16 5.08 -5.19
CA GLU A 34 -2.05 4.20 -5.95
C GLU A 34 -1.30 3.11 -6.70
N VAL A 35 -0.21 3.47 -7.40
CA VAL A 35 0.61 2.51 -8.15
C VAL A 35 1.20 1.46 -7.22
N THR A 36 1.77 1.88 -6.09
CA THR A 36 2.34 0.95 -5.10
C THR A 36 1.27 0.05 -4.48
N LEU A 37 0.11 0.59 -4.10
CA LEU A 37 -0.99 -0.23 -3.59
C LEU A 37 -1.51 -1.21 -4.63
N ASP A 38 -1.57 -0.83 -5.90
CA ASP A 38 -2.01 -1.72 -6.98
C ASP A 38 -1.00 -2.84 -7.24
N GLN A 39 0.30 -2.54 -7.23
CA GLN A 39 1.36 -3.54 -7.30
C GLN A 39 1.31 -4.51 -6.12
N LEU A 40 1.18 -4.02 -4.88
CA LEU A 40 1.07 -4.86 -3.68
C LEU A 40 -0.15 -5.78 -3.76
N VAL A 41 -1.31 -5.26 -4.16
CA VAL A 41 -2.53 -6.05 -4.34
C VAL A 41 -2.35 -7.08 -5.46
N PHE A 42 -1.69 -6.71 -6.56
CA PHE A 42 -1.40 -7.63 -7.65
C PHE A 42 -0.49 -8.78 -7.20
N GLU A 43 0.56 -8.49 -6.45
CA GLU A 43 1.47 -9.50 -5.88
C GLU A 43 0.76 -10.43 -4.88
N LEU A 44 -0.13 -9.87 -4.04
CA LEU A 44 -0.96 -10.64 -3.11
C LEU A 44 -1.96 -11.55 -3.83
N MET A 45 -2.59 -11.05 -4.91
CA MET A 45 -3.53 -11.83 -5.70
C MET A 45 -2.84 -12.86 -6.60
N SER A 46 -1.64 -12.56 -7.10
CA SER A 46 -0.86 -13.49 -7.93
C SER A 46 -0.20 -14.62 -7.13
N GLY A 47 -0.29 -14.57 -5.79
CA GLY A 47 0.33 -15.55 -4.89
C GLY A 47 1.86 -15.45 -4.87
N GLN A 48 2.43 -14.37 -5.40
CA GLN A 48 3.88 -14.10 -5.40
C GLN A 48 4.35 -13.38 -4.15
N TYR A 49 3.47 -13.14 -3.16
CA TYR A 49 3.89 -12.91 -1.79
C TYR A 49 4.52 -14.20 -1.23
N PHE A 50 5.75 -14.45 -1.68
CA PHE A 50 6.66 -15.42 -1.09
C PHE A 50 6.91 -14.94 0.34
N ARG A 51 6.18 -15.54 1.28
CA ARG A 51 6.43 -15.42 2.70
C ARG A 51 7.78 -16.09 2.98
N GLU A 52 8.88 -15.40 2.72
CA GLU A 52 10.14 -15.69 3.40
C GLU A 52 10.01 -15.22 4.85
N ALA A 53 9.25 -15.98 5.63
CA ALA A 53 9.41 -16.06 7.07
C ALA A 53 10.04 -17.43 7.33
N ALA A 54 11.37 -17.49 7.25
CA ALA A 54 12.20 -18.59 7.73
C ALA A 54 12.82 -18.20 9.07
#